data_AF-X1MEE8-F1
#
_entry.id   AF-X1MEE8-F1
#
_cell.length_a   1.000
_cell.length_b   1.000
_cell.length_c   1.000
_cell.angle_alpha   90.00
_cell.angle_beta   90.00
_cell.angle_gamma   90.00
#
_symmetry.space_group_name_H-M   'P 1'
#
loop_
_entity.id
_entity.type
_entity.pdbx_description
1 polymer ?
#
loop_
_entity_poly.entity_id
_entity_poly.type
_entity_poly.pdbx_seq_one_letter_code
_entity_poly.pdbx_strand_id
1 'polypeptide(L)'
;LQARIRGTMLMSLSNQYGALVLTSGNKSETAVGYATLYGDTAGGFAVIKDVPKTAVYKLAEHINKITKREVIPASVLSRAPSAELKAGQKDTDSLPDYDLLDEILKGYVEEDKSPEELIEAGLPREVVHRVIRMVDRNEYKRRQSPPGIKITPKAFGKDRRLPITNRYRSQSR
;
A
#
# COMPACT_ATOMS: atom_id res chain seq x y z
N LEU A 1 13.95 -11.65 -5.67
CA LEU A 1 14.87 -12.37 -4.75
C LEU A 1 15.29 -11.47 -3.58
N GLN A 2 15.91 -10.31 -3.84
CA GLN A 2 16.39 -9.37 -2.80
C GLN A 2 15.39 -9.11 -1.66
N ALA A 3 14.14 -8.72 -1.98
CA ALA A 3 13.13 -8.43 -0.95
C ALA A 3 12.85 -9.63 -0.02
N ARG A 4 12.83 -10.86 -0.55
CA ARG A 4 12.63 -12.08 0.25
C ARG A 4 13.82 -12.37 1.15
N ILE A 5 15.05 -12.15 0.67
CA ILE A 5 16.26 -12.28 1.50
C ILE A 5 16.17 -11.30 2.70
N ARG A 6 15.79 -10.04 2.46
CA ARG A 6 15.59 -9.05 3.54
C ARG A 6 14.55 -9.54 4.55
N GLY A 7 13.41 -10.08 4.09
CA GLY A 7 12.39 -10.67 4.96
C GLY A 7 12.93 -11.84 5.79
N THR A 8 13.64 -12.79 5.18
CA THR A 8 14.27 -13.93 5.86
C THR A 8 15.28 -13.47 6.92
N MET A 9 16.11 -12.47 6.61
CA MET A 9 17.07 -11.92 7.57
C MET A 9 16.38 -11.32 8.79
N LEU A 10 15.35 -10.49 8.60
CA LEU A 10 14.59 -9.88 9.70
C LEU A 10 13.88 -10.94 10.55
N MET A 11 13.30 -11.96 9.93
CA MET A 11 12.69 -13.08 10.65
C MET A 11 13.72 -13.90 11.43
N SER A 12 14.94 -14.07 10.90
CA SER A 12 16.02 -14.74 11.63
C SER A 12 16.42 -13.96 12.89
N LEU A 13 16.54 -12.64 12.80
CA LEU A 13 16.81 -11.78 13.96
C LEU A 13 15.66 -11.83 14.97
N SER A 14 14.42 -11.80 14.51
CA SER A 14 13.23 -11.96 15.34
C SER A 14 13.25 -13.26 16.14
N ASN A 15 13.57 -14.39 15.49
CA ASN A 15 13.68 -15.68 16.16
C ASN A 15 14.81 -15.71 17.20
N GLN A 16 15.95 -15.09 16.89
CA GLN A 16 17.11 -15.08 17.78
C GLN A 16 16.88 -14.22 19.04
N TYR A 17 16.23 -13.06 18.89
CA TYR A 17 16.10 -12.07 19.97
C TYR A 17 14.70 -11.99 20.57
N GLY A 18 13.73 -12.77 20.08
CA GLY A 18 12.33 -12.72 20.52
C GLY A 18 11.60 -11.42 20.15
N ALA A 19 12.14 -10.62 19.23
CA ALA A 19 11.56 -9.34 18.81
C ALA A 19 10.46 -9.54 17.75
N LEU A 20 9.47 -8.65 17.70
CA LEU A 20 8.42 -8.68 16.68
C LEU A 20 8.85 -7.87 15.44
N VAL A 21 8.85 -8.50 14.27
CA VAL A 21 9.08 -7.77 13.00
C VAL A 21 7.83 -6.94 12.66
N LEU A 22 8.02 -5.63 12.54
CA LEU A 22 7.02 -4.69 12.05
C LEU A 22 7.21 -4.49 10.54
N THR A 23 6.16 -4.73 9.77
CA THR A 23 6.14 -4.48 8.32
C THR A 23 5.75 -3.04 8.02
N SER A 24 6.28 -2.49 6.93
CA SER A 24 6.17 -1.08 6.54
C SER A 24 5.26 -0.83 5.34
N GLY A 25 4.50 -1.83 4.87
CA GLY A 25 3.57 -1.66 3.76
C GLY A 25 2.40 -0.75 4.14
N ASN A 26 2.15 0.28 3.34
CA ASN A 26 1.04 1.21 3.53
C ASN A 26 -0.23 0.76 2.78
N LYS A 27 -1.34 1.49 2.96
CA LYS A 27 -2.64 1.14 2.36
C LYS A 27 -2.58 1.16 0.84
N SER A 28 -1.90 2.14 0.26
CA SER A 28 -1.80 2.33 -1.19
C SER A 28 -1.05 1.18 -1.86
N GLU A 29 0.10 0.79 -1.31
CA GLU A 29 0.90 -0.35 -1.76
C GLU A 29 0.13 -1.66 -1.60
N THR A 30 -0.50 -1.85 -0.43
CA THR A 30 -1.31 -3.04 -0.13
C THR A 30 -2.51 -3.16 -1.07
N ALA A 31 -3.16 -2.04 -1.40
CA ALA A 31 -4.32 -2.00 -2.27
C ALA A 31 -4.00 -2.54 -3.65
N VAL A 32 -2.97 -2.01 -4.31
CA VAL A 32 -2.60 -2.40 -5.67
C VAL A 32 -1.62 -3.57 -5.73
N GLY A 33 -1.27 -4.14 -4.57
CA GLY A 33 -0.35 -5.26 -4.42
C GLY A 33 1.08 -4.95 -4.87
N TYR A 34 1.51 -3.69 -4.68
CA TYR A 34 2.88 -3.25 -4.88
C TYR A 34 3.75 -3.70 -3.70
N ALA A 35 3.89 -5.02 -3.59
CA ALA A 35 4.52 -5.73 -2.49
C ALA A 35 5.04 -7.07 -2.98
N THR A 36 6.13 -7.54 -2.37
CA THR A 36 6.73 -8.85 -2.60
C THR A 36 6.29 -9.79 -1.49
N LEU A 37 5.48 -10.79 -1.83
CA LEU A 37 5.10 -11.84 -0.88
C LEU A 37 6.35 -12.50 -0.27
N TYR A 38 6.33 -12.57 1.06
CA TYR A 38 7.41 -13.08 1.93
C TYR A 38 8.70 -12.24 1.86
N GLY A 39 8.62 -11.03 1.31
CA GLY A 39 9.66 -10.02 1.40
C GLY A 39 9.22 -8.90 2.34
N ASP A 40 8.78 -7.78 1.78
CA ASP A 40 8.23 -6.65 2.54
C ASP A 40 7.01 -7.01 3.40
N THR A 41 6.26 -8.04 3.03
CA THR A 41 5.14 -8.54 3.83
C THR A 41 5.54 -9.51 4.94
N ALA A 42 6.82 -9.87 5.08
CA ALA A 42 7.28 -10.81 6.10
C ALA A 42 7.42 -10.11 7.45
N GLY A 43 6.44 -10.32 8.34
CA GLY A 43 6.51 -9.87 9.72
C GLY A 43 5.22 -10.17 10.48
N GLY A 44 5.19 -9.82 11.76
CA GLY A 44 4.07 -10.16 12.64
C GLY A 44 2.98 -9.08 12.73
N PHE A 45 3.30 -7.83 12.40
CA PHE A 45 2.34 -6.73 12.46
C PHE A 45 2.63 -5.63 11.43
N ALA A 46 1.60 -5.07 10.81
CA ALA A 46 1.68 -3.99 9.83
C ALA A 46 1.12 -2.69 10.40
N VAL A 47 2.00 -1.86 10.95
CA VAL A 47 1.63 -0.66 11.72
C VAL A 47 0.86 0.34 10.87
N ILE A 48 1.30 0.55 9.63
CA ILE A 48 0.74 1.55 8.72
C ILE A 48 -0.10 0.95 7.58
N LYS A 49 -0.59 -0.29 7.75
CA LYS A 49 -1.33 -1.04 6.73
C LYS A 49 -2.55 -0.32 6.18
N ASP A 50 -3.23 0.48 7.01
CA ASP A 50 -4.44 1.21 6.65
C ASP A 50 -4.21 2.73 6.52
N VAL A 51 -2.95 3.15 6.39
CA VAL A 51 -2.57 4.56 6.16
C VAL A 51 -2.30 4.77 4.66
N PRO A 52 -3.05 5.63 3.94
CA PRO A 52 -2.72 6.00 2.56
C PRO A 52 -1.32 6.65 2.45
N LYS A 53 -0.62 6.49 1.34
CA LYS A 53 0.74 7.01 1.15
C LYS A 53 0.82 8.52 1.36
N THR A 54 -0.15 9.25 0.81
CA THR A 54 -0.27 10.71 1.00
C THR A 54 -0.41 11.08 2.49
N ALA A 55 -1.10 10.26 3.28
CA ALA A 55 -1.20 10.44 4.73
C ALA A 55 0.10 10.06 5.46
N VAL A 56 0.88 9.09 4.98
CA VAL A 56 2.21 8.77 5.54
C VAL A 56 3.13 9.99 5.50
N TYR A 57 3.17 10.72 4.39
CA TYR A 57 3.97 11.95 4.28
C TYR A 57 3.49 13.02 5.26
N LYS A 58 2.17 13.28 5.31
CA LYS A 58 1.57 14.24 6.25
C LYS A 58 1.86 13.89 7.72
N LEU A 59 1.81 12.60 8.06
CA LEU A 59 2.13 12.11 9.40
C LEU A 59 3.61 12.32 9.73
N ALA A 60 4.51 12.04 8.77
CA ALA A 60 5.93 12.24 8.99
C ALA A 60 6.29 13.71 9.27
N GLU A 61 5.73 14.63 8.47
CA GLU A 61 5.85 16.07 8.70
C GLU A 61 5.24 16.50 10.04
N HIS A 62 4.07 15.95 10.39
CA HIS A 62 3.41 16.21 11.66
C HIS A 62 4.27 15.77 12.85
N ILE A 63 4.90 14.59 12.80
CA ILE A 63 5.79 14.07 13.85
C ILE A 63 6.99 15.00 14.05
N ASN A 64 7.65 15.43 12.98
CA ASN A 64 8.76 16.38 13.09
C ASN A 64 8.32 17.71 13.73
N LYS A 65 7.12 18.20 13.35
CA LYS A 65 6.55 19.44 13.89
C LYS A 65 6.26 19.34 15.39
N ILE A 66 5.58 18.29 15.85
CA ILE A 66 5.21 18.15 17.26
C ILE A 66 6.41 17.85 18.17
N THR A 67 7.42 17.14 17.66
CA THR A 67 8.64 16.84 18.41
C THR A 67 9.64 17.99 18.41
N LYS A 68 9.46 18.99 17.53
CA LYS A 68 10.39 20.11 17.28
C LYS A 68 11.81 19.62 16.96
N ARG A 69 11.91 18.46 16.31
CA ARG A 69 13.16 17.80 15.93
C ARG A 69 12.98 17.12 14.58
N GLU A 70 14.09 16.92 13.88
CA GLU A 70 14.11 16.11 12.67
C GLU A 70 14.20 14.62 13.03
N VAL A 71 13.08 14.06 13.49
CA VAL A 71 12.97 12.61 13.78
C VAL A 71 12.98 11.80 12.49
N ILE A 72 12.32 12.31 11.45
CA ILE A 72 12.30 11.76 10.10
C ILE A 72 13.07 12.74 9.19
N PRO A 73 14.21 12.34 8.61
CA PRO A 73 15.03 13.24 7.81
C PRO A 73 14.29 13.85 6.62
N ALA A 74 14.50 15.14 6.35
CA ALA A 74 13.93 15.85 5.22
C ALA A 74 14.32 15.21 3.87
N SER A 75 15.51 14.60 3.81
CA SER A 75 15.97 13.85 2.64
C SER A 75 15.11 12.63 2.30
N VAL A 76 14.46 12.02 3.30
CA VAL A 76 13.52 10.90 3.09
C VAL A 76 12.20 11.42 2.51
N LEU A 77 11.78 12.62 2.90
CA LEU A 77 10.51 13.24 2.45
C LEU A 77 10.62 13.84 1.05
N SER A 78 11.76 14.42 0.69
CA SER A 78 11.98 15.03 -0.62
C SER A 78 12.32 14.03 -1.73
N ARG A 79 12.75 12.83 -1.35
CA ARG A 79 13.12 11.77 -2.30
C ARG A 79 11.88 11.12 -2.91
N ALA A 80 11.95 10.85 -4.22
CA ALA A 80 10.91 10.11 -4.91
C ALA A 80 10.70 8.70 -4.30
N PRO A 81 9.45 8.24 -4.12
CA PRO A 81 9.16 6.89 -3.64
C PRO A 81 9.82 5.80 -4.50
N SER A 82 10.42 4.82 -3.83
CA SER A 82 11.11 3.70 -4.48
C SER A 82 11.23 2.50 -3.55
N ALA A 83 11.17 1.30 -4.12
CA ALA A 83 11.49 0.04 -3.44
C ALA A 83 13.02 -0.26 -3.36
N GLU A 84 13.86 0.53 -4.05
CA GLU A 84 15.34 0.42 -4.02
C GLU A 84 15.87 -1.00 -4.27
N LEU A 85 15.26 -1.72 -5.22
CA LEU A 85 15.70 -3.07 -5.63
C LEU A 85 16.63 -3.03 -6.86
N LYS A 86 16.58 -1.94 -7.62
CA LYS A 86 17.46 -1.67 -8.77
C LYS A 86 17.82 -0.18 -8.80
N ALA A 87 18.98 0.15 -9.38
CA ALA A 87 19.43 1.54 -9.50
C ALA A 87 18.41 2.37 -10.30
N GLY A 88 18.12 3.58 -9.79
CA GLY A 88 17.19 4.52 -10.43
C GLY A 88 15.71 4.12 -10.42
N GLN A 89 15.33 3.05 -9.70
CA GLN A 89 13.93 2.63 -9.59
C GLN A 89 13.06 3.73 -9.01
N LYS A 90 11.88 3.95 -9.61
CA LYS A 90 10.81 4.78 -9.04
C LYS A 90 9.51 3.99 -8.98
N ASP A 91 8.67 4.29 -8.01
CA ASP A 91 7.36 3.63 -7.93
C ASP A 91 6.44 4.06 -9.08
N THR A 92 6.63 5.28 -9.58
CA THR A 92 5.93 5.82 -10.76
C THR A 92 6.26 5.07 -12.07
N ASP A 93 7.31 4.23 -12.09
CA ASP A 93 7.56 3.32 -13.21
C ASP A 93 6.42 2.29 -13.38
N SER A 94 5.68 2.00 -12.30
CA SER A 94 4.67 0.94 -12.24
C SER A 94 3.32 1.37 -11.68
N LEU A 95 3.24 2.53 -11.02
CA LEU A 95 2.06 3.10 -10.41
C LEU A 95 1.78 4.50 -10.97
N PRO A 96 0.53 4.99 -10.95
CA PRO A 96 0.28 6.43 -11.07
C PRO A 96 0.84 7.17 -9.85
N ASP A 97 0.90 8.50 -9.92
CA ASP A 97 1.26 9.34 -8.77
C ASP A 97 0.36 9.05 -7.57
N TYR A 98 0.94 9.14 -6.38
CA TYR A 98 0.25 8.72 -5.16
C TYR A 98 -0.97 9.56 -4.82
N ASP A 99 -0.99 10.84 -5.17
CA ASP A 99 -2.18 11.68 -4.97
C ASP A 99 -3.37 11.13 -5.77
N LEU A 100 -3.15 10.87 -7.07
CA LEU A 100 -4.17 10.30 -7.94
C LEU A 100 -4.52 8.86 -7.54
N LEU A 101 -3.52 8.06 -7.15
CA LEU A 101 -3.74 6.69 -6.69
C LEU A 101 -4.62 6.66 -5.44
N ASP A 102 -4.28 7.45 -4.43
CA ASP A 102 -4.98 7.46 -3.15
C ASP A 102 -6.41 7.99 -3.30
N GLU A 103 -6.62 8.96 -4.20
CA GLU A 103 -7.95 9.47 -4.53
C GLU A 103 -8.84 8.38 -5.17
N ILE A 104 -8.31 7.65 -6.15
CA ILE A 104 -9.02 6.51 -6.77
C ILE A 104 -9.31 5.42 -5.72
N LEU A 105 -8.32 5.09 -4.88
CA LEU A 105 -8.47 4.06 -3.85
C LEU A 105 -9.50 4.45 -2.81
N LYS A 106 -9.53 5.71 -2.38
CA LYS A 106 -10.54 6.21 -1.44
C LYS A 106 -11.94 6.02 -2.03
N GLY A 107 -12.17 6.49 -3.25
CA GLY A 107 -13.47 6.37 -3.90
C GLY A 107 -13.89 4.91 -4.14
N TYR A 108 -12.99 4.10 -4.69
CA TYR A 108 -13.30 2.71 -5.04
C TYR A 108 -13.40 1.76 -3.83
N VAL A 109 -12.54 1.93 -2.83
CA VAL A 109 -12.44 0.99 -1.70
C VAL A 109 -13.23 1.50 -0.50
N GLU A 110 -13.13 2.78 -0.15
CA GLU A 110 -13.77 3.30 1.05
C GLU A 110 -15.21 3.70 0.79
N GLU A 111 -15.46 4.39 -0.33
CA GLU A 111 -16.76 4.98 -0.69
C GLU A 111 -17.62 4.08 -1.61
N ASP A 112 -17.11 2.91 -2.02
CA ASP A 112 -17.78 1.95 -2.94
C ASP A 112 -18.25 2.56 -4.28
N LYS A 113 -17.59 3.62 -4.75
CA LYS A 113 -17.90 4.23 -6.06
C LYS A 113 -17.57 3.28 -7.20
N SER A 114 -18.46 3.25 -8.18
CA SER A 114 -18.25 2.60 -9.47
C SER A 114 -17.13 3.27 -10.27
N PRO A 115 -16.50 2.56 -11.23
CA PRO A 115 -15.55 3.17 -12.15
C PRO A 115 -16.12 4.41 -12.85
N GLU A 116 -17.40 4.37 -13.21
CA GLU A 116 -18.10 5.45 -13.91
C GLU A 116 -18.22 6.70 -13.04
N GLU A 117 -18.65 6.57 -11.78
CA GLU A 117 -18.71 7.69 -10.83
C GLU A 117 -17.34 8.33 -10.58
N LEU A 118 -16.28 7.52 -10.56
CA LEU A 118 -14.91 8.03 -10.43
C LEU A 118 -14.47 8.85 -11.65
N ILE A 119 -14.87 8.40 -12.84
CA ILE A 119 -14.56 9.09 -14.10
C ILE A 119 -15.36 10.40 -14.20
N GLU A 120 -16.64 10.37 -13.84
CA GLU A 120 -17.51 11.56 -13.78
C GLU A 120 -17.01 12.59 -12.77
N ALA A 121 -16.37 12.14 -11.69
CA ALA A 121 -15.68 13.00 -10.74
C ALA A 121 -14.39 13.65 -11.29
N GLY A 122 -14.03 13.39 -12.56
CA GLY A 122 -12.90 14.00 -13.24
C GLY A 122 -11.61 13.15 -13.23
N LEU A 123 -11.66 11.91 -12.74
CA LEU A 123 -10.49 11.05 -12.70
C LEU A 123 -10.22 10.40 -14.08
N PRO A 124 -8.96 10.26 -14.52
CA PRO A 124 -8.67 9.74 -15.85
C PRO A 124 -9.11 8.28 -16.02
N ARG A 125 -9.99 8.03 -17.00
CA ARG A 125 -10.58 6.70 -17.31
C ARG A 125 -9.56 5.56 -17.33
N GLU A 126 -8.47 5.75 -18.05
CA GLU A 126 -7.43 4.72 -18.19
C GLU A 126 -6.74 4.40 -16.84
N VAL A 127 -6.54 5.42 -16.01
CA VAL A 127 -5.90 5.25 -14.68
C VAL A 127 -6.88 4.57 -13.72
N VAL A 128 -8.14 4.98 -13.69
CA VAL A 128 -9.20 4.37 -12.87
C VAL A 128 -9.30 2.87 -13.16
N HIS A 129 -9.48 2.48 -14.43
CA HIS A 129 -9.61 1.08 -14.81
C HIS A 129 -8.34 0.27 -14.52
N ARG A 130 -7.15 0.87 -14.69
CA ARG A 130 -5.87 0.22 -14.36
C ARG A 130 -5.76 -0.03 -12.87
N VAL A 131 -6.03 0.96 -12.02
CA VAL A 131 -5.93 0.85 -10.56
C VAL A 131 -6.92 -0.17 -10.03
N ILE A 132 -8.18 -0.12 -10.45
CA ILE A 132 -9.22 -1.10 -10.04
C ILE A 132 -8.78 -2.53 -10.38
N ARG A 133 -8.27 -2.75 -11.59
CA ARG A 133 -7.75 -4.06 -12.01
C ARG A 133 -6.57 -4.52 -11.14
N MET A 134 -5.69 -3.60 -10.75
CA MET A 134 -4.59 -3.91 -9.83
C MET A 134 -5.13 -4.25 -8.44
N VAL A 135 -6.14 -3.55 -7.94
CA VAL A 135 -6.79 -3.87 -6.67
C VAL A 135 -7.35 -5.29 -6.71
N ASP A 136 -8.20 -5.61 -7.67
CA ASP A 136 -8.90 -6.90 -7.69
C ASP A 136 -7.97 -8.09 -7.87
N ARG A 137 -6.96 -7.97 -8.74
CA ARG A 137 -6.01 -9.06 -9.01
C ARG A 137 -5.12 -9.40 -7.80
N ASN A 138 -4.91 -8.48 -6.87
CA ASN A 138 -3.99 -8.64 -5.76
C ASN A 138 -4.63 -9.11 -4.45
N GLU A 139 -5.88 -9.61 -4.50
CA GLU A 139 -6.57 -10.16 -3.33
C GLU A 139 -5.77 -11.28 -2.64
N TYR A 140 -5.15 -12.17 -3.41
CA TYR A 140 -4.32 -13.26 -2.87
C TYR A 140 -3.13 -12.78 -2.04
N LYS A 141 -2.57 -11.60 -2.36
CA LYS A 141 -1.47 -11.02 -1.58
C LYS A 141 -1.99 -10.48 -0.26
N ARG A 142 -3.10 -9.73 -0.30
CA ARG A 142 -3.70 -9.09 0.89
C ARG A 142 -4.18 -10.10 1.93
N ARG A 143 -4.67 -11.26 1.50
CA ARG A 143 -5.07 -12.35 2.40
C ARG A 143 -3.92 -12.95 3.21
N GLN A 144 -2.68 -12.75 2.76
CA GLN A 144 -1.47 -13.24 3.42
C GLN A 144 -0.71 -12.12 4.15
N SER A 145 -1.20 -10.89 4.09
CA SER A 145 -0.58 -9.78 4.82
C SER A 145 -0.83 -9.90 6.32
N PRO A 146 0.13 -9.52 7.17
CA PRO A 146 -0.03 -9.55 8.61
C PRO A 146 -1.21 -8.67 9.08
N PRO A 147 -1.72 -8.90 10.31
CA PRO A 147 -2.69 -8.01 10.92
C PRO A 147 -2.11 -6.60 11.07
N GLY A 148 -3.00 -5.60 11.15
CA GLY A 148 -2.63 -4.20 11.27
C GLY A 148 -3.79 -3.38 11.82
N ILE A 149 -3.53 -2.10 12.06
CA ILE A 149 -4.50 -1.16 12.63
C ILE A 149 -5.40 -0.63 11.51
N LYS A 150 -6.71 -0.59 11.76
CA LYS A 150 -7.69 0.09 10.90
C LYS A 150 -7.87 1.53 11.38
N ILE A 151 -7.74 2.50 10.48
CA ILE A 151 -7.97 3.93 10.77
C ILE A 151 -8.96 4.58 9.80
N THR A 152 -9.32 3.89 8.73
CA THR A 152 -10.28 4.36 7.71
C THR A 152 -11.64 3.68 7.87
N PRO A 153 -12.72 4.17 7.24
CA PRO A 153 -14.04 3.53 7.31
C PRO A 153 -14.04 2.09 6.79
N LYS A 154 -13.26 1.79 5.73
CA LYS A 154 -13.16 0.46 5.13
C LYS A 154 -11.71 0.03 4.92
N ALA A 155 -11.30 -1.03 5.65
CA ALA A 155 -9.98 -1.62 5.52
C ALA A 155 -9.99 -2.93 4.72
N PHE A 156 -8.84 -3.29 4.14
CA PHE A 156 -8.66 -4.60 3.50
C PHE A 156 -8.64 -5.72 4.55
N GLY A 157 -9.49 -6.73 4.37
CA GLY A 157 -9.61 -7.86 5.30
C GLY A 157 -11.06 -8.10 5.70
N LYS A 158 -11.41 -7.83 6.96
CA LYS A 158 -12.75 -8.14 7.48
C LYS A 158 -13.85 -7.30 6.81
N ASP A 159 -13.58 -6.04 6.44
CA ASP A 159 -14.58 -5.11 5.90
C ASP A 159 -14.78 -5.24 4.39
N ARG A 160 -13.76 -5.67 3.64
CA ARG A 160 -13.83 -5.93 2.19
C ARG A 160 -13.34 -7.35 1.89
N ARG A 161 -14.28 -8.25 1.60
CA ARG A 161 -14.01 -9.67 1.33
C ARG A 161 -14.40 -10.03 -0.10
N LEU A 162 -13.41 -10.11 -0.99
CA LEU A 162 -13.61 -10.58 -2.35
C LEU A 162 -13.00 -11.98 -2.54
N PRO A 163 -13.51 -12.79 -3.49
CA PRO A 163 -12.89 -14.07 -3.82
C PRO A 163 -11.52 -13.86 -4.45
N ILE A 164 -10.57 -14.75 -4.13
CA ILE A 164 -9.26 -14.78 -4.81
C ILE A 164 -9.44 -15.20 -6.27
N THR A 165 -10.16 -16.30 -6.50
CA THR A 165 -10.53 -16.75 -7.85
C THR A 165 -11.71 -15.94 -8.32
N ASN A 166 -11.44 -14.86 -9.03
CA ASN A 166 -12.45 -13.95 -9.54
C ASN A 166 -12.25 -13.69 -11.05
N ARG A 167 -13.29 -13.91 -11.85
CA ARG A 167 -13.34 -13.54 -13.28
C ARG A 167 -14.38 -12.46 -13.58
N TYR A 168 -15.02 -11.89 -12.56
CA TYR A 168 -15.88 -10.73 -12.73
C TYR A 168 -15.08 -9.61 -13.38
N ARG A 169 -15.63 -9.03 -14.45
CA ARG A 169 -15.09 -7.85 -15.11
C ARG A 169 -16.16 -6.79 -15.08
N SER A 170 -15.84 -5.61 -14.54
CA SER A 170 -16.76 -4.47 -14.48
C SER A 170 -17.12 -3.90 -15.85
N GLN A 171 -16.47 -4.37 -16.92
CA GLN A 171 -16.83 -4.03 -18.30
C GLN A 171 -17.68 -5.15 -18.90
N SER A 172 -18.90 -4.83 -19.30
CA SER A 172 -19.50 -5.49 -20.46
C SER A 172 -18.53 -5.36 -21.62
N ARG A 173 -18.34 -6.46 -22.37
CA ARG A 173 -17.77 -6.35 -23.72
C ARG A 173 -18.63 -5.43 -24.58
#